data_AF-A0A3D5I3Q6-F1
#
_entry.id   AF-A0A3D5I3Q6-F1
#
_cell.length_a   1.000
_cell.length_b   1.000
_cell.length_c   1.000
_cell.angle_alpha   90.00
_cell.angle_beta   90.00
_cell.angle_gamma   90.00
#
_symmetry.space_group_name_H-M   'P 1'
#
loop_
_entity.id
_entity.type
_entity.pdbx_description
1 polymer ?
#
loop_
_entity_poly.entity_id
_entity_poly.type
_entity_poly.pdbx_seq_one_letter_code
_entity_poly.pdbx_strand_id
1 'polypeptide(L)'
;VGLRRREGVDLAWLQQTGLGGLERAWLERVLAGWIERGVVELSAQRLRLVAPEGFSLSNAVLSDLLAALERSEPLAPTGARLG
;
A
#
# COMPACT_ATOMS: atom_id res chain seq x y z
N VAL A 1 6.55 -7.93 3.68
CA VAL A 1 6.80 -8.13 5.14
C VAL A 1 6.87 -6.82 5.93
N GLY A 2 7.32 -5.70 5.35
CA GLY A 2 7.55 -4.45 6.10
C GLY A 2 6.31 -3.83 6.79
N LEU A 3 5.13 -3.83 6.15
CA LEU A 3 3.95 -3.13 6.69
C LEU A 3 3.41 -3.72 8.00
N ARG A 4 3.60 -5.02 8.22
CA ARG A 4 3.21 -5.72 9.47
C ARG A 4 4.23 -5.56 10.58
N ARG A 5 5.37 -4.92 10.32
CA ARG A 5 6.29 -4.52 11.37
C ARG A 5 5.77 -3.26 12.03
N ARG A 6 6.01 -3.12 13.33
CA ARG A 6 5.60 -1.94 14.10
C ARG A 6 6.18 -0.65 13.52
N GLU A 7 7.38 -0.76 12.96
CA GLU A 7 8.15 0.29 12.33
C GLU A 7 7.51 0.80 11.02
N GLY A 8 6.65 -0.01 10.38
CA GLY A 8 6.07 0.29 9.08
C GLY A 8 7.08 0.18 7.93
N VAL A 9 6.70 0.72 6.79
CA VAL A 9 7.51 0.79 5.58
C VAL A 9 8.03 2.22 5.40
N ASP A 10 9.32 2.32 5.07
CA ASP A 10 9.97 3.58 4.70
C ASP A 10 9.56 3.99 3.28
N LEU A 11 9.06 5.23 3.15
CA LEU A 11 8.58 5.76 1.87
C LEU A 11 9.72 6.08 0.90
N ALA A 12 10.88 6.51 1.40
CA ALA A 12 12.04 6.77 0.55
C ALA A 12 12.59 5.45 -0.02
N TRP A 13 12.58 4.39 0.78
CA TRP A 13 12.90 3.04 0.29
C TRP A 13 11.89 2.57 -0.77
N LEU A 14 10.59 2.76 -0.55
CA LEU A 14 9.56 2.40 -1.53
C LEU A 14 9.77 3.10 -2.88
N GLN A 15 10.05 4.40 -2.86
CA GLN A 15 10.34 5.19 -4.06
C GLN A 15 11.56 4.67 -4.84
N GLN A 16 12.59 4.17 -4.13
CA GLN A 16 13.81 3.64 -4.75
C GLN A 16 13.61 2.26 -5.41
N THR A 17 12.61 1.47 -4.99
CA THR A 17 12.39 0.11 -5.51
C THR A 17 11.75 0.03 -6.89
N GLY A 18 11.56 1.15 -7.59
CA GLY A 18 10.94 1.18 -8.92
C GLY A 18 9.41 1.10 -8.88
N LEU A 19 8.80 0.99 -7.71
CA LEU A 19 7.38 1.28 -7.47
C LEU A 19 7.13 2.81 -7.49
N GLY A 20 7.80 3.54 -8.38
CA GLY A 20 7.79 5.00 -8.46
C GLY A 20 6.42 5.62 -8.72
N GLY A 21 5.43 4.82 -9.16
CA GLY A 21 4.03 5.22 -9.26
C GLY A 21 3.27 5.27 -7.92
N LEU A 22 3.86 4.78 -6.83
CA LEU A 22 3.33 4.91 -5.47
C LEU A 22 3.67 6.28 -4.89
N GLU A 23 3.28 7.34 -5.59
CA GLU A 23 3.40 8.69 -5.06
C GLU A 23 2.63 8.81 -3.75
N ARG A 24 3.12 9.65 -2.84
CA ARG A 24 2.48 9.88 -1.55
C ARG A 24 0.99 10.23 -1.71
N ALA A 25 0.65 11.05 -2.70
CA ALA A 25 -0.73 11.42 -3.00
C ALA A 25 -1.60 10.22 -3.40
N TRP A 26 -1.03 9.25 -4.12
CA TRP A 26 -1.70 8.00 -4.45
C TRP A 26 -1.95 7.16 -3.19
N LEU A 27 -0.94 7.03 -2.31
CA LEU A 27 -1.07 6.31 -1.04
C LEU A 27 -2.13 6.96 -0.13
N GLU A 28 -2.11 8.29 0.00
CA GLU A 28 -3.11 9.06 0.76
C GLU A 28 -4.52 8.79 0.23
N ARG A 29 -4.71 8.79 -1.10
CA ARG A 29 -6.01 8.51 -1.72
C ARG A 29 -6.48 7.08 -1.48
N VAL A 30 -5.62 6.09 -1.71
CA VAL A 30 -5.99 4.66 -1.60
C VAL A 30 -6.27 4.28 -0.15
N LEU A 31 -5.53 4.87 0.79
CA LEU A 31 -5.61 4.54 2.20
C LEU A 31 -6.49 5.50 3.01
N ALA A 32 -7.11 6.50 2.38
CA ALA A 32 -7.91 7.54 3.06
C ALA A 32 -8.89 6.95 4.09
N GLY A 33 -9.71 5.97 3.68
CA GLY A 33 -10.67 5.34 4.60
C GLY A 33 -10.02 4.57 5.75
N TRP A 34 -8.83 4.02 5.56
CA TRP A 34 -8.07 3.35 6.61
C TRP A 34 -7.38 4.34 7.55
N ILE A 35 -6.96 5.49 7.03
CA ILE A 35 -6.37 6.60 7.79
C ILE A 35 -7.46 7.27 8.66
N GLU A 36 -8.62 7.58 8.09
CA GLU A 36 -9.76 8.16 8.81
C GLU A 36 -10.23 7.28 9.96
N ARG A 37 -10.15 5.95 9.78
CA ARG A 37 -10.49 4.96 10.81
C ARG A 37 -9.37 4.75 11.84
N GLY A 38 -8.23 5.42 11.71
CA GLY A 38 -7.08 5.28 12.60
C GLY A 38 -6.38 3.91 12.51
N VAL A 39 -6.62 3.14 11.44
CA VAL A 39 -6.06 1.79 11.21
C VAL A 39 -4.66 1.89 10.58
N VAL A 40 -4.47 2.91 9.76
CA VAL A 40 -3.23 3.21 9.06
C VAL A 40 -2.76 4.60 9.43
N GLU A 41 -1.46 4.78 9.61
CA GLU A 41 -0.85 6.09 9.67
C GLU A 41 0.13 6.25 8.51
N LEU A 42 -0.02 7.37 7.79
CA LEU A 42 0.85 7.80 6.74
C LEU A 42 1.50 9.13 7.16
N SER A 43 2.77 9.05 7.57
CA SER A 43 3.61 10.20 7.89
C SER A 43 4.40 10.65 6.67
N ALA A 44 5.17 11.73 6.82
CA ALA A 44 6.04 12.22 5.75
C ALA A 44 7.09 11.20 5.28
N GLN A 45 7.48 10.24 6.13
CA GLN A 45 8.57 9.30 5.86
C GLN A 45 8.14 7.85 5.89
N ARG A 46 7.01 7.52 6.51
CA ARG A 46 6.61 6.13 6.78
C ARG A 46 5.13 5.88 6.62
N LEU A 47 4.83 4.67 6.16
CA LEU A 47 3.51 4.06 6.17
C LEU A 47 3.46 2.93 7.21
N ARG A 48 2.56 2.98 8.19
CA ARG A 48 2.47 1.98 9.26
C ARG A 48 1.03 1.58 9.57
N LEU A 49 0.86 0.35 10.07
CA LEU A 49 -0.39 -0.10 10.69
C LEU A 49 -0.39 0.32 12.16
N VAL A 50 -1.50 0.89 12.61
CA VAL A 50 -1.70 1.29 14.01
C VAL A 50 -2.11 0.06 14.81
N ALA A 51 -1.46 -0.20 15.94
CA ALA A 51 -1.83 -1.32 16.79
C ALA A 51 -2.91 -0.92 17.80
N PRO A 52 -3.76 -1.87 18.24
CA PRO A 52 -3.86 -3.27 17.78
C PRO A 52 -4.72 -3.47 16.51
N GLU A 53 -5.62 -2.54 16.20
CA GLU A 53 -6.67 -2.72 15.18
C GLU A 53 -6.10 -2.88 13.76
N GLY A 54 -5.09 -2.10 13.40
CA GLY A 54 -4.39 -2.18 12.11
C GLY A 54 -3.65 -3.48 11.89
N PHE A 55 -3.16 -4.13 12.95
CA PHE A 55 -2.54 -5.45 12.81
C PHE A 55 -3.60 -6.52 12.48
N SER A 56 -4.74 -6.44 13.17
CA SER A 56 -5.89 -7.33 12.93
C SER A 56 -6.47 -7.16 11.52
N LEU A 57 -6.46 -5.93 11.01
CA LEU A 57 -6.99 -5.57 9.69
C LEU A 57 -5.92 -5.54 8.58
N SER A 58 -4.70 -6.00 8.88
CA SER A 58 -3.57 -5.93 7.96
C SER A 58 -3.84 -6.60 6.61
N ASN A 59 -4.57 -7.71 6.59
CA ASN A 59 -4.98 -8.39 5.35
C ASN A 59 -5.91 -7.53 4.49
N ALA A 60 -6.86 -6.84 5.11
CA ALA A 60 -7.82 -6.00 4.38
C ALA A 60 -7.11 -4.77 3.77
N VAL A 61 -6.27 -4.10 4.56
CA VAL A 61 -5.45 -2.97 4.10
C VAL A 61 -4.56 -3.38 2.92
N LEU A 62 -3.89 -4.54 3.01
CA LEU A 62 -3.04 -5.05 1.93
C LEU A 62 -3.86 -5.44 0.69
N SER A 63 -5.05 -6.00 0.87
CA SER A 63 -5.92 -6.39 -0.26
C SER A 63 -6.39 -5.16 -1.04
N ASP A 64 -6.78 -4.09 -0.34
CA ASP A 64 -7.17 -2.83 -0.99
C ASP A 64 -6.01 -2.15 -1.72
N LEU A 65 -4.80 -2.19 -1.15
CA LEU A 65 -3.59 -1.70 -1.81
C LEU A 65 -3.28 -2.47 -3.10
N LEU A 66 -3.38 -3.79 -3.07
CA LEU A 66 -3.19 -4.63 -4.26
C LEU A 66 -4.27 -4.34 -5.32
N ALA A 67 -5.54 -4.28 -4.92
CA ALA A 67 -6.64 -3.96 -5.83
C ALA A 67 -6.53 -2.54 -6.42
N ALA A 68 -5.92 -1.59 -5.71
CA ALA A 68 -5.64 -0.27 -6.25
C ALA A 68 -4.46 -0.28 -7.25
N LEU A 69 -3.43 -1.08 -6.98
CA LEU A 69 -2.29 -1.27 -7.90
C LEU A 69 -2.76 -1.89 -9.23
N GLU A 70 -3.54 -2.97 -9.18
CA GLU A 70 -4.09 -3.64 -10.37
C GLU A 70 -4.95 -2.71 -11.24
N ARG A 71 -5.64 -1.74 -10.63
CA ARG A 71 -6.44 -0.72 -11.34
C ARG A 71 -5.60 0.42 -11.92
N SER A 72 -4.40 0.62 -11.38
CA SER A 72 -3.50 1.73 -11.76
C SER A 72 -2.55 1.33 -12.88
N GLU A 73 -2.29 0.04 -13.06
CA GLU A 73 -1.62 -0.45 -14.26
C GLU A 73 -2.59 -0.37 -15.45
N PRO A 74 -2.16 0.15 -16.62
CA PRO A 74 -2.90 -0.12 -17.83
C PRO A 74 -2.85 -1.64 -18.01
N LEU A 75 -4.02 -2.28 -18.15
CA LEU A 75 -4.16 -3.67 -18.55
C LEU A 75 -3.36 -3.90 -19.85
N ALA A 76 -2.06 -4.18 -19.74
CA ALA A 76 -1.39 -4.93 -20.76
C ALA A 76 -2.08 -6.29 -20.73
N PRO A 77 -2.69 -6.75 -21.83
CA PRO A 77 -3.15 -8.11 -21.88
C PRO A 77 -1.86 -8.94 -21.73
N THR A 78 -1.61 -9.46 -20.54
CA THR A 78 -0.67 -10.57 -20.38
C THR A 78 -1.38 -11.75 -21.01
N GLY A 79 -1.38 -11.75 -22.34
CA GLY A 79 -1.63 -12.92 -23.15
C GLY A 79 -0.56 -13.91 -22.72
N ALA A 80 -0.94 -14.78 -21.79
CA ALA A 80 -0.42 -16.12 -21.70
C ALA A 80 -0.57 -16.74 -23.10
N ARG A 81 0.43 -16.55 -23.96
CA ARG A 81 0.75 -17.51 -25.01
C ARG A 81 1.60 -18.58 -24.34
N LEU A 82 0.92 -19.49 -23.65
CA LEU A 82 1.34 -20.88 -23.60
C LEU A 82 0.46 -21.59 -24.64
N GLY A 83 1.09 -22.04 -25.73
CA GLY A 83 0.44 -22.71 -26.86
C GLY A 83 1.22 -22.51 -28.14
#